data_AF-A0A845R830-F1
#
_entry.id   AF-A0A845R830-F1
#
_cell.length_a   1.000
_cell.length_b   1.000
_cell.length_c   1.000
_cell.angle_alpha   90.00
_cell.angle_beta   90.00
_cell.angle_gamma   90.00
#
_symmetry.space_group_name_H-M   'P 1'
#
loop_
_entity.id
_entity.type
_entity.pdbx_description
1 polymer ?
#
loop_
_entity_poly.entity_id
_entity_poly.type
_entity_poly.pdbx_seq_one_letter_code
_entity_poly.pdbx_strand_id
1 'polypeptide(L)'
;MKKLIAAALALTVVLGLTACAKEGDNDAPPLYGTFHVAAMAEAGAFSEELEELDADTAFLLYKLADYGLAREDLKECAVQRSAGATCEEGAVLVFTSADKAKTAKGALEDYVQGQIDANTDYRPAEIPKLEEALVDVRGETLLLAVANDLEAAKEAVK
;
A
#
# COMPACT_ATOMS: atom_id res chain seq x y z
N MET A 1 -11.75 -18.95 -63.64
CA MET A 1 -10.55 -18.28 -63.05
C MET A 1 -11.09 -17.19 -62.13
N LYS A 2 -11.00 -17.17 -60.80
CA LYS A 2 -10.15 -17.76 -59.75
C LYS A 2 -11.11 -18.26 -58.63
N LYS A 3 -11.02 -19.48 -58.08
CA LYS A 3 -10.07 -19.92 -57.02
C LYS A 3 -10.11 -18.95 -55.81
N LEU A 4 -10.37 -19.31 -54.54
CA LEU A 4 -10.48 -20.57 -53.79
C LEU A 4 -11.04 -20.25 -52.38
N ILE A 5 -11.81 -21.20 -51.84
CA ILE A 5 -11.79 -21.70 -50.44
C ILE A 5 -12.28 -20.79 -49.29
N ALA A 6 -13.43 -21.20 -48.75
CA ALA A 6 -13.86 -20.99 -47.38
C ALA A 6 -12.97 -21.79 -46.40
N ALA A 7 -12.59 -21.18 -45.28
CA ALA A 7 -12.17 -21.88 -44.08
C ALA A 7 -12.67 -21.10 -42.85
N ALA A 8 -13.65 -21.70 -42.17
CA ALA A 8 -14.10 -21.34 -40.84
C ALA A 8 -13.19 -22.01 -39.79
N LEU A 9 -12.84 -21.27 -38.74
CA LEU A 9 -12.38 -21.65 -37.38
C LEU A 9 -11.52 -20.47 -36.88
N ALA A 10 -11.54 -20.01 -35.64
CA ALA A 10 -12.14 -20.53 -34.44
C ALA A 10 -12.40 -19.37 -33.47
N LEU A 11 -13.45 -19.57 -32.68
CA LEU A 11 -13.83 -18.89 -31.46
C LEU A 11 -12.64 -18.78 -30.49
N THR A 12 -12.20 -17.56 -30.18
CA THR A 12 -11.46 -17.30 -28.93
C THR A 12 -12.31 -16.37 -28.07
N VAL A 13 -12.98 -17.01 -27.11
CA VAL A 13 -13.65 -16.43 -25.97
C VAL A 13 -12.66 -15.52 -25.24
N VAL A 14 -12.85 -14.20 -25.31
CA VAL A 14 -12.28 -13.31 -24.30
C VAL A 14 -13.18 -13.46 -23.09
N LEU A 15 -12.73 -14.30 -22.14
CA LEU A 15 -13.22 -14.30 -20.77
C LEU A 15 -12.92 -12.92 -20.20
N GLY A 16 -13.86 -11.99 -20.36
CA GLY A 16 -13.96 -10.88 -19.43
C GLY A 16 -14.17 -11.51 -18.07
N LEU A 17 -13.13 -11.49 -17.23
CA LEU A 17 -13.25 -11.65 -15.79
C LEU A 17 -14.04 -10.44 -15.29
N THR A 18 -15.34 -10.41 -15.58
CA THR A 18 -16.29 -9.80 -14.68
C THR A 18 -16.22 -10.67 -13.44
N ALA A 19 -15.35 -10.30 -12.51
CA ALA A 19 -15.54 -10.66 -11.12
C ALA A 19 -16.89 -10.03 -10.72
N CYS A 20 -17.98 -10.72 -11.07
CA CYS A 20 -19.25 -10.55 -10.42
C CYS A 20 -19.02 -11.04 -8.99
N ALA A 21 -18.48 -10.15 -8.15
CA ALA A 21 -18.65 -10.24 -6.73
C ALA A 21 -20.16 -10.33 -6.52
N LYS A 22 -20.59 -11.55 -6.21
CA LYS A 22 -21.96 -11.89 -5.86
C LYS A 22 -22.36 -10.95 -4.72
N GLU A 23 -23.41 -10.19 -4.98
CA GLU A 23 -24.18 -9.35 -4.06
C GLU A 23 -24.38 -10.11 -2.74
N GLY A 24 -23.50 -9.79 -1.80
CA GLY A 24 -23.56 -10.10 -0.39
C GLY A 24 -23.14 -8.80 0.26
N ASP A 25 -24.00 -8.29 1.13
CA ASP A 25 -23.83 -7.06 1.89
C ASP A 25 -22.63 -7.24 2.85
N ASN A 26 -21.42 -7.27 2.28
CA ASN A 26 -20.19 -7.18 3.04
C ASN A 26 -19.96 -5.70 3.25
N ASP A 27 -20.47 -5.17 4.37
CA ASP A 27 -20.16 -3.84 4.90
C ASP A 27 -18.66 -3.64 5.21
N ALA A 28 -17.81 -4.63 4.90
CA ALA A 28 -16.37 -4.52 5.06
C ALA A 28 -15.80 -3.54 4.02
N PRO A 29 -14.94 -2.59 4.43
CA PRO A 29 -14.33 -1.65 3.51
C PRO A 29 -13.48 -2.40 2.46
N PRO A 30 -13.36 -1.86 1.23
CA PRO A 30 -12.54 -2.47 0.19
C PRO A 30 -11.08 -2.55 0.65
N LEU A 31 -10.38 -3.60 0.19
CA LEU A 31 -8.94 -3.77 0.42
C LEU A 31 -8.15 -2.58 -0.14
N TYR A 32 -7.00 -2.29 0.47
CA TYR A 32 -6.07 -1.31 -0.08
C TYR A 32 -5.33 -1.89 -1.30
N GLY A 33 -5.38 -1.19 -2.43
CA GLY A 33 -4.50 -1.48 -3.58
C GLY A 33 -3.24 -0.64 -3.56
N THR A 34 -2.17 -1.11 -4.19
CA THR A 34 -0.89 -0.38 -4.32
C THR A 34 -1.04 0.98 -5.02
N PHE A 35 -2.04 1.12 -5.90
CA PHE A 35 -2.39 2.39 -6.53
C PHE A 35 -2.81 3.49 -5.54
N HIS A 36 -3.22 3.15 -4.32
CA HIS A 36 -3.58 4.14 -3.30
C HIS A 36 -2.39 5.01 -2.87
N VAL A 37 -1.15 4.54 -2.99
CA VAL A 37 0.03 5.37 -2.68
C VAL A 37 0.09 6.57 -3.64
N ALA A 38 -0.08 6.32 -4.94
CA ALA A 38 -0.18 7.39 -5.93
C ALA A 38 -1.43 8.26 -5.71
N ALA A 39 -2.57 7.65 -5.36
CA ALA A 39 -3.80 8.41 -5.08
C ALA A 39 -3.63 9.40 -3.90
N MET A 40 -2.93 9.02 -2.82
CA MET A 40 -2.62 9.92 -1.71
C MET A 40 -1.73 11.08 -2.17
N ALA A 41 -0.72 10.82 -2.99
CA ALA A 41 0.15 11.85 -3.53
C ALA A 41 -0.62 12.82 -4.45
N GLU A 42 -1.45 12.31 -5.36
CA GLU A 42 -2.31 13.09 -6.25
C GLU A 42 -3.36 13.91 -5.49
N ALA A 43 -3.83 13.42 -4.35
CA ALA A 43 -4.74 14.13 -3.45
C ALA A 43 -4.07 15.27 -2.67
N GLY A 44 -2.73 15.41 -2.75
CA GLY A 44 -1.98 16.44 -2.02
C GLY A 44 -1.75 16.10 -0.56
N ALA A 45 -1.76 14.82 -0.19
CA ALA A 45 -1.49 14.38 1.19
C ALA A 45 -0.06 14.73 1.65
N PHE A 46 0.89 14.82 0.71
CA PHE A 46 2.30 15.06 0.98
C PHE A 46 2.70 16.50 0.59
N SER A 47 3.59 17.10 1.38
CA SER A 47 4.11 18.45 1.16
C SER A 47 5.24 18.52 0.13
N GLU A 48 5.80 17.36 -0.23
CA GLU A 48 6.85 17.20 -1.22
C GLU A 48 6.60 15.99 -2.12
N GLU A 49 7.36 15.90 -3.22
CA GLU A 49 7.41 14.69 -4.03
C GLU A 49 8.23 13.63 -3.29
N LEU A 50 7.64 12.46 -3.08
CA LEU A 50 8.25 11.35 -2.38
C LEU A 50 8.96 10.39 -3.35
N GLU A 51 10.02 9.75 -2.88
CA GLU A 51 10.81 8.78 -3.66
C GLU A 51 10.30 7.36 -3.46
N GLU A 52 10.23 6.60 -4.55
CA GLU A 52 9.83 5.19 -4.53
C GLU A 52 10.88 4.30 -3.86
N LEU A 53 10.43 3.35 -3.05
CA LEU A 53 11.24 2.25 -2.54
C LEU A 53 10.79 0.91 -3.13
N ASP A 54 11.78 0.08 -3.48
CA ASP A 54 11.53 -1.29 -3.89
C ASP A 54 11.10 -2.18 -2.71
N ALA A 55 10.47 -3.30 -3.05
CA ALA A 55 9.86 -4.21 -2.10
C ALA A 55 10.87 -4.89 -1.14
N ASP A 56 12.09 -5.16 -1.59
CA ASP A 56 13.10 -5.81 -0.74
C ASP A 56 13.65 -4.81 0.27
N THR A 57 13.88 -3.56 -0.17
CA THR A 57 14.25 -2.46 0.72
C THR A 57 13.15 -2.17 1.74
N ALA A 58 11.88 -2.10 1.32
CA ALA A 58 10.75 -1.87 2.23
C ALA A 58 10.63 -3.01 3.27
N PHE A 59 10.77 -4.26 2.84
CA PHE A 59 10.71 -5.42 3.74
C PHE A 59 11.79 -5.37 4.83
N LEU A 60 13.00 -4.95 4.47
CA LEU A 60 14.11 -4.77 5.41
C LEU A 60 13.90 -3.54 6.31
N LEU A 61 13.46 -2.41 5.74
CA LEU A 61 13.23 -1.16 6.45
C LEU A 61 12.23 -1.32 7.59
N TYR A 62 11.08 -1.94 7.30
CA TYR A 62 10.03 -2.20 8.30
C TYR A 62 10.33 -3.41 9.18
N LYS A 63 11.51 -4.04 9.04
CA LYS A 63 11.95 -5.19 9.84
C LYS A 63 10.91 -6.32 9.91
N LEU A 64 10.23 -6.60 8.80
CA LEU A 64 9.13 -7.58 8.76
C LEU A 64 9.58 -8.98 9.18
N ALA A 65 10.85 -9.33 8.94
CA ALA A 65 11.46 -10.58 9.39
C ALA A 65 11.49 -10.73 10.93
N ASP A 66 11.64 -9.63 11.68
CA ASP A 66 11.68 -9.64 13.14
C ASP A 66 10.30 -10.05 13.73
N TYR A 67 9.24 -9.95 12.92
CA TYR A 67 7.88 -10.38 13.23
C TYR A 67 7.55 -11.78 12.68
N GLY A 68 8.56 -12.51 12.18
CA GLY A 68 8.39 -13.87 11.65
C GLY A 68 7.71 -13.92 10.28
N LEU A 69 7.72 -12.82 9.54
CA LEU A 69 7.28 -12.78 8.15
C LEU A 69 8.45 -13.19 7.24
N ALA A 70 8.15 -13.98 6.21
CA ALA A 70 9.10 -14.28 5.14
C ALA A 70 8.92 -13.28 3.99
N ARG A 71 9.94 -13.10 3.15
CA ARG A 71 9.85 -12.17 2.02
C ARG A 71 8.71 -12.54 1.08
N GLU A 72 8.47 -13.83 0.90
CA GLU A 72 7.41 -14.39 0.06
C GLU A 72 6.00 -14.17 0.65
N ASP A 73 5.89 -13.77 1.92
CA ASP A 73 4.60 -13.37 2.49
C ASP A 73 4.12 -12.01 1.94
N LEU A 74 5.03 -11.16 1.44
CA LEU A 74 4.71 -9.87 0.80
C LEU A 74 4.59 -10.05 -0.72
N LYS A 75 3.35 -10.10 -1.22
CA LYS A 75 3.05 -10.34 -2.63
C LYS A 75 3.28 -9.10 -3.49
N GLU A 76 2.80 -7.96 -3.02
CA GLU A 76 2.86 -6.69 -3.72
C GLU A 76 3.10 -5.58 -2.70
N CYS A 77 3.79 -4.53 -3.11
CA CYS A 77 3.85 -3.31 -2.35
C CYS A 77 4.03 -2.09 -3.27
N ALA A 78 3.58 -0.94 -2.79
CA ALA A 78 4.04 0.35 -3.24
C ALA A 78 4.47 1.12 -2.00
N VAL A 79 5.63 1.77 -2.06
CA VAL A 79 6.17 2.59 -0.98
C VAL A 79 6.77 3.84 -1.60
N GLN A 80 6.35 5.00 -1.10
CA GLN A 80 6.95 6.28 -1.42
C GLN A 80 7.27 7.00 -0.11
N ARG A 81 8.46 7.57 0.02
CA ARG A 81 8.89 8.28 1.23
C ARG A 81 9.78 9.47 0.94
N SER A 82 9.90 10.36 1.92
CA SER A 82 10.79 11.52 1.80
C SER A 82 12.25 11.08 1.63
N ALA A 83 12.98 11.76 0.75
CA ALA A 83 14.44 11.66 0.61
C ALA A 83 15.20 12.16 1.86
N GLY A 84 14.46 12.58 2.89
CA GLY A 84 14.98 12.99 4.17
C GLY A 84 14.79 14.48 4.44
N ALA A 85 13.91 15.19 3.75
CA ALA A 85 13.51 16.55 4.16
C ALA A 85 12.45 16.51 5.27
N THR A 86 11.53 15.55 5.19
CA THR A 86 10.42 15.32 6.14
C THR A 86 10.45 13.88 6.65
N CYS A 87 9.43 13.48 7.41
CA CYS A 87 9.15 12.07 7.75
C CYS A 87 8.00 11.49 6.93
N GLU A 88 7.56 12.18 5.87
CA GLU A 88 6.39 11.81 5.09
C GLU A 88 6.61 10.52 4.30
N GLU A 89 5.59 9.66 4.30
CA GLU A 89 5.66 8.30 3.78
C GLU A 89 4.25 7.77 3.49
N GLY A 90 4.08 7.17 2.32
CA GLY A 90 2.89 6.42 1.93
C GLY A 90 3.27 5.01 1.52
N ALA A 91 2.68 4.00 2.15
CA ALA A 91 2.93 2.60 1.81
C ALA A 91 1.66 1.77 1.81
N VAL A 92 1.53 0.90 0.83
CA VAL A 92 0.54 -0.20 0.83
C VAL A 92 1.28 -1.51 0.63
N LEU A 93 1.05 -2.46 1.54
CA LEU A 93 1.64 -3.79 1.54
C LEU A 93 0.53 -4.83 1.42
N VAL A 94 0.63 -5.73 0.45
CA VAL A 94 -0.33 -6.80 0.17
C VAL A 94 0.30 -8.14 0.53
N PHE A 95 -0.32 -8.85 1.46
CA PHE A 95 0.22 -10.08 2.02
C PHE A 95 -0.44 -11.34 1.46
N THR A 96 0.16 -12.49 1.77
CA THR A 96 -0.41 -13.81 1.46
C THR A 96 -1.71 -14.11 2.21
N SER A 97 -1.92 -13.49 3.37
CA SER A 97 -3.15 -13.63 4.16
C SER A 97 -3.41 -12.43 5.08
N ALA A 98 -4.65 -12.32 5.58
CA ALA A 98 -5.04 -11.32 6.57
C ALA A 98 -4.27 -11.41 7.89
N ASP A 99 -3.94 -12.63 8.35
CA ASP A 99 -3.13 -12.82 9.57
C ASP A 99 -1.73 -12.23 9.40
N LYS A 100 -1.14 -12.37 8.21
CA LYS A 100 0.19 -11.82 7.90
C LYS A 100 0.16 -10.29 7.85
N ALA A 101 -0.87 -9.69 7.25
CA ALA A 101 -1.07 -8.25 7.28
C ALA A 101 -1.25 -7.73 8.73
N LYS A 102 -2.02 -8.45 9.56
CA LYS A 102 -2.20 -8.12 10.98
C LYS A 102 -0.89 -8.23 11.76
N THR A 103 -0.05 -9.23 11.49
CA THR A 103 1.30 -9.32 12.08
C THR A 103 2.18 -8.16 11.63
N ALA A 104 2.15 -7.80 10.34
CA ALA A 104 2.93 -6.69 9.79
C ALA A 104 2.51 -5.32 10.36
N LYS A 105 1.25 -5.16 10.79
CA LYS A 105 0.78 -3.94 11.46
C LYS A 105 1.65 -3.58 12.66
N GLY A 106 1.99 -4.57 13.50
CA GLY A 106 2.86 -4.35 14.66
C GLY A 106 4.26 -3.87 14.28
N ALA A 107 4.80 -4.37 13.16
CA ALA A 107 6.10 -3.96 12.65
C ALA A 107 6.10 -2.50 12.17
N LEU A 108 5.02 -2.06 11.52
CA LEU A 108 4.85 -0.69 11.09
C LEU A 108 4.57 0.27 12.25
N GLU A 109 3.84 -0.16 13.28
CA GLU A 109 3.67 0.62 14.51
C GLU A 109 5.01 0.84 15.23
N ASP A 110 5.82 -0.20 15.39
CA ASP A 110 7.15 -0.08 16.00
C ASP A 110 8.12 0.74 15.12
N TYR A 111 8.00 0.64 13.80
CA TYR A 111 8.73 1.50 12.86
C TYR A 111 8.37 2.98 13.05
N VAL A 112 7.07 3.31 13.11
CA VAL A 112 6.61 4.69 13.35
C VAL A 112 7.07 5.19 14.71
N GLN A 113 7.00 4.37 15.76
CA GLN A 113 7.53 4.74 17.07
C GLN A 113 9.05 4.99 17.02
N GLY A 114 9.81 4.15 16.31
CA GLY A 114 11.24 4.38 16.10
C GLY A 114 11.55 5.68 15.36
N GLN A 115 10.69 6.07 14.40
CA GLN A 115 10.79 7.36 13.72
C GLN A 115 10.49 8.53 14.67
N ILE A 116 9.52 8.42 15.58
CA ILE A 116 9.24 9.42 16.62
C ILE A 116 10.47 9.60 17.52
N ASP A 117 10.99 8.50 18.05
CA ASP A 117 12.14 8.51 18.96
C ASP A 117 13.37 9.16 18.29
N ALA A 118 13.63 8.81 17.02
CA ALA A 118 14.77 9.34 16.27
C ALA A 118 14.63 10.82 15.88
N ASN A 119 13.40 11.33 15.74
CA ASN A 119 13.14 12.68 15.25
C ASN A 119 12.71 13.67 16.33
N THR A 120 12.43 13.23 17.56
CA THR A 120 11.88 14.12 18.61
C THR A 120 12.76 15.35 18.85
N ASP A 121 14.07 15.16 18.97
CA ASP A 121 15.02 16.26 19.19
C ASP A 121 15.55 16.89 17.88
N TYR A 122 15.44 16.15 16.76
CA TYR A 122 16.04 16.55 15.49
C TYR A 122 15.06 17.30 14.57
N ARG A 123 13.81 16.85 14.51
CA ARG A 123 12.71 17.38 13.70
C ARG A 123 11.40 17.38 14.48
N PRO A 124 11.30 18.18 15.56
CA PRO A 124 10.10 18.23 16.39
C PRO A 124 8.83 18.61 15.61
N ALA A 125 8.96 19.34 14.49
CA ALA A 125 7.84 19.70 13.63
C ALA A 125 7.19 18.50 12.89
N GLU A 126 7.91 17.39 12.75
CA GLU A 126 7.42 16.19 12.08
C GLU A 126 6.71 15.22 13.04
N ILE A 127 6.91 15.40 14.35
CA ILE A 127 6.35 14.51 15.38
C ILE A 127 4.83 14.43 15.33
N PRO A 128 4.07 15.54 15.17
CA PRO A 128 2.62 15.44 15.05
C PRO A 128 2.17 14.54 13.87
N LYS A 129 2.85 14.59 12.72
CA LYS A 129 2.52 13.73 11.57
C LYS A 129 2.74 12.26 11.87
N LEU A 130 3.79 11.94 12.63
CA LEU A 130 4.13 10.58 13.04
C LEU A 130 3.17 10.05 14.12
N GLU A 131 2.81 10.87 15.11
CA GLU A 131 1.83 10.51 16.14
C GLU A 131 0.43 10.29 15.57
N GLU A 132 0.06 11.05 14.53
CA GLU A 132 -1.23 10.94 13.85
C GLU A 132 -1.23 9.94 12.69
N ALA A 133 -0.10 9.28 12.42
CA ALA A 133 0.07 8.40 11.25
C ALA A 133 -1.05 7.35 11.14
N LEU A 134 -1.58 7.18 9.93
CA LEU A 134 -2.58 6.15 9.66
C LEU A 134 -1.88 4.82 9.43
N VAL A 135 -2.05 3.88 10.37
CA VAL A 135 -1.64 2.48 10.21
C VAL A 135 -2.87 1.59 10.30
N ASP A 136 -3.34 1.07 9.16
CA ASP A 136 -4.63 0.37 9.07
C ASP A 136 -4.58 -0.91 8.23
N VAL A 137 -5.36 -1.91 8.64
CA VAL A 137 -5.44 -3.21 7.97
C VAL A 137 -6.85 -3.44 7.44
N ARG A 138 -6.94 -3.81 6.16
CA ARG A 138 -8.17 -4.32 5.53
C ARG A 138 -7.84 -5.65 4.88
N GLY A 139 -8.38 -6.75 5.41
CA GLY A 139 -8.07 -8.11 4.94
C GLY A 139 -6.56 -8.38 4.92
N GLU A 140 -6.03 -8.81 3.79
CA GLU A 140 -4.60 -9.06 3.53
C GLU A 140 -3.77 -7.81 3.20
N THR A 141 -4.33 -6.61 3.35
CA THR A 141 -3.68 -5.34 2.96
C THR A 141 -3.44 -4.45 4.16
N LEU A 142 -2.31 -3.76 4.16
CA LEU A 142 -1.86 -2.86 5.23
C LEU A 142 -1.41 -1.53 4.62
N LEU A 143 -1.96 -0.44 5.13
CA LEU A 143 -1.64 0.93 4.76
C LEU A 143 -0.80 1.59 5.87
N LEU A 144 0.22 2.36 5.47
CA LEU A 144 0.86 3.40 6.26
C LEU A 144 0.71 4.73 5.52
N ALA A 145 0.28 5.77 6.23
CA ALA A 145 0.37 7.15 5.75
C ALA A 145 0.88 8.07 6.89
N VAL A 146 2.10 8.56 6.73
CA VAL A 146 2.63 9.72 7.47
C VAL A 146 2.51 10.91 6.51
N ALA A 147 1.51 11.75 6.73
CA ALA A 147 1.08 12.75 5.75
C ALA A 147 1.13 14.17 6.31
N ASN A 148 1.33 15.14 5.43
CA ASN A 148 1.12 16.55 5.76
C ASN A 148 -0.36 16.90 5.87
N ASP A 149 -1.20 16.32 5.00
CA ASP A 149 -2.66 16.37 5.08
C ASP A 149 -3.21 14.94 5.22
N LEU A 150 -3.41 14.53 6.47
CA LEU A 150 -3.90 13.18 6.78
C LEU A 150 -5.35 12.96 6.34
N GLU A 151 -6.18 14.01 6.27
CA GLU A 151 -7.56 13.86 5.82
C GLU A 151 -7.63 13.66 4.31
N ALA A 152 -6.76 14.35 3.54
CA ALA A 152 -6.58 14.06 2.11
C ALA A 152 -6.12 12.62 1.88
N ALA A 153 -5.17 12.12 2.68
CA ALA A 153 -4.74 10.72 2.63
C ALA A 153 -5.90 9.75 2.90
N LYS A 154 -6.69 9.98 3.96
CA LYS A 154 -7.84 9.15 4.31
C LYS A 154 -8.90 9.14 3.23
N GLU A 155 -9.21 10.28 2.62
CA GLU A 155 -10.18 10.38 1.52
C GLU A 155 -9.73 9.60 0.28
N ALA A 156 -8.44 9.67 -0.05
CA ALA A 156 -7.86 8.99 -1.21
C ALA A 156 -7.91 7.44 -1.13
N VAL A 157 -8.18 6.88 0.06
CA VAL A 157 -8.15 5.43 0.34
C VAL A 157 -9.49 4.88 0.86
N LYS A 158 -10.58 5.63 0.71
CA LYS A 158 -11.93 5.18 1.11
C LYS A 158 -12.43 4.04 0.24
#